data_AF-A0A2G4HHY4-F1
#
_entry.id   AF-A0A2G4HHY4-F1
#
_cell.length_a   1.000
_cell.length_b   1.000
_cell.length_c   1.000
_cell.angle_alpha   90.00
_cell.angle_beta   90.00
_cell.angle_gamma   90.00
#
_symmetry.space_group_name_H-M   'P 1'
#
loop_
_entity.id
_entity.type
_entity.pdbx_description
1 polymer ?
#
loop_
_entity_poly.entity_id
_entity_poly.type
_entity_poly.pdbx_seq_one_letter_code
_entity_poly.pdbx_strand_id
1 'polypeptide(L)'
;MSAPVSTSPDHAHGHEEESKFQIYVNVAMLLAVITGVEIVGIYLPFAKWVIVTGLVILSVVKFLYVIFYFMHLRWDKPFCTILFFIGLVLSAGTVWALLAIFSVKDSLPLQT
;
A
#
# COMPACT_ATOMS: atom_id res chain seq x y z
N MET A 1 37.42 -30.95 39.51
CA MET A 1 36.07 -31.53 39.62
C MET A 1 35.27 -31.00 38.44
N SER A 2 35.19 -31.79 37.38
CA SER A 2 34.51 -31.41 36.13
C SER A 2 33.01 -31.67 36.29
N ALA A 3 32.19 -30.62 36.18
CA ALA A 3 30.75 -30.77 36.00
C ALA A 3 30.40 -30.56 34.52
N PRO A 4 29.59 -31.44 33.92
CA PRO A 4 29.17 -31.33 32.52
C PRO A 4 27.90 -30.47 32.38
N VAL A 5 27.84 -29.77 31.25
CA VAL A 5 26.67 -29.41 30.39
C VAL A 5 25.37 -28.89 31.02
N SER A 6 24.95 -27.72 30.54
CA SER A 6 23.59 -27.53 30.02
C SER A 6 23.65 -26.47 28.92
N THR A 7 24.01 -26.91 27.71
CA THR A 7 23.72 -26.15 26.50
C THR A 7 22.21 -26.27 26.27
N SER A 8 21.44 -25.29 26.71
CA SER A 8 20.04 -25.16 26.32
C SER A 8 19.97 -25.02 24.79
N PRO A 9 19.02 -25.69 24.11
CA PRO A 9 18.86 -25.51 22.68
C PRO A 9 18.19 -24.16 22.42
N ASP A 10 18.97 -23.14 22.07
CA ASP A 10 18.52 -21.87 21.48
C ASP A 10 18.04 -22.08 20.03
N HIS A 11 17.07 -22.98 19.82
CA HIS A 11 16.57 -23.37 18.49
C HIS A 11 15.04 -23.28 18.39
N ALA A 12 14.47 -22.13 18.77
CA ALA A 12 13.03 -21.86 18.56
C ALA A 12 12.69 -20.48 17.99
N HIS A 13 13.67 -19.61 17.73
CA HIS A 13 13.41 -18.23 17.27
C HIS A 13 13.67 -17.96 15.77
N GLY A 14 14.13 -18.94 14.99
CA GLY A 14 14.45 -18.74 13.56
C GLY A 14 13.28 -18.96 12.57
N HIS A 15 12.30 -19.80 12.91
CA HIS A 15 11.28 -20.23 11.94
C HIS A 15 10.17 -19.18 11.70
N GLU A 16 9.87 -18.31 12.67
CA GLU A 16 8.79 -17.31 12.51
C GLU A 16 9.22 -16.09 11.67
N GLU A 17 10.49 -15.70 11.71
CA GLU A 17 10.99 -14.56 10.94
C GLU A 17 11.16 -14.91 9.46
N GLU A 18 11.60 -16.12 9.15
CA GLU A 18 11.73 -16.60 7.78
C GLU A 18 10.36 -16.63 7.05
N SER A 19 9.30 -17.05 7.75
CA SER A 19 7.95 -17.10 7.18
C SER A 19 7.39 -15.71 6.85
N LYS A 20 7.62 -14.71 7.71
CA LYS A 20 7.18 -13.32 7.44
C LYS A 20 7.90 -12.71 6.24
N PHE A 21 9.21 -12.95 6.15
CA PHE A 21 10.01 -12.50 5.01
C PHE A 21 9.51 -13.09 3.69
N GLN A 22 9.18 -14.39 3.66
CA GLN A 22 8.62 -15.04 2.48
C GLN A 22 7.27 -14.44 2.06
N ILE A 23 6.42 -14.04 3.01
CA ILE A 23 5.14 -13.39 2.70
C ILE A 23 5.37 -12.03 2.04
N TYR A 24 6.30 -11.21 2.56
CA TYR A 24 6.60 -9.91 1.94
C TYR A 24 7.17 -10.04 0.54
N VAL A 25 8.09 -10.99 0.32
CA VAL A 25 8.64 -11.27 -1.02
C VAL A 25 7.54 -11.71 -1.99
N ASN A 26 6.61 -12.56 -1.55
CA ASN A 26 5.52 -13.04 -2.39
C ASN A 26 4.55 -11.90 -2.78
N VAL A 27 4.24 -11.00 -1.84
CA VAL A 27 3.44 -9.79 -2.11
C VAL A 27 4.17 -8.83 -3.04
N ALA A 28 5.49 -8.65 -2.86
CA ALA A 28 6.32 -7.84 -3.76
C ALA A 28 6.24 -8.36 -5.21
N MET A 29 6.38 -9.67 -5.38
CA MET A 29 6.27 -10.34 -6.68
C MET A 29 4.87 -10.15 -7.29
N LEU A 30 3.81 -10.29 -6.49
CA LEU A 30 2.45 -10.03 -6.96
C LEU A 30 2.28 -8.59 -7.45
N LEU A 31 2.75 -7.60 -6.69
CA LEU A 31 2.70 -6.19 -7.08
C LEU A 31 3.47 -5.93 -8.38
N ALA A 32 4.65 -6.53 -8.53
CA ALA A 32 5.44 -6.45 -9.75
C ALA A 32 4.68 -7.02 -10.95
N VAL A 33 4.05 -8.19 -10.81
CA VAL A 33 3.22 -8.80 -11.86
C VAL A 33 2.04 -7.89 -12.22
N ILE A 34 1.30 -7.37 -11.23
CA ILE A 34 0.18 -6.45 -11.47
C ILE A 34 0.65 -5.21 -12.24
N THR A 35 1.85 -4.70 -11.94
CA THR A 35 2.43 -3.55 -12.63
C THR A 35 2.85 -3.90 -14.07
N GLY A 36 3.42 -5.08 -14.29
CA GLY A 36 3.71 -5.58 -15.64
C GLY A 36 2.44 -5.71 -16.49
N VAL A 37 1.37 -6.29 -15.92
CA VAL A 37 0.06 -6.39 -16.58
C VAL A 37 -0.54 -5.01 -16.87
N GLU A 38 -0.38 -4.06 -15.96
CA GLU A 38 -0.85 -2.68 -16.15
C GLU A 38 -0.20 -2.03 -17.36
N ILE A 39 1.13 -2.13 -17.49
CA ILE A 39 1.85 -1.58 -18.64
C ILE A 39 1.36 -2.24 -19.94
N VAL A 40 1.28 -3.57 -19.99
CA VAL A 40 0.79 -4.29 -21.17
C VAL A 40 -0.65 -3.88 -21.51
N GLY A 41 -1.51 -3.70 -20.50
CA GLY A 41 -2.90 -3.28 -20.65
C GLY A 41 -3.05 -1.89 -21.29
N ILE A 42 -2.13 -0.97 -21.03
CA ILE A 42 -2.13 0.38 -21.63
C ILE A 42 -1.82 0.34 -23.13
N TYR A 43 -1.02 -0.62 -23.58
CA TYR A 43 -0.67 -0.78 -25.00
C TYR A 43 -1.79 -1.42 -25.84
N LEU A 44 -2.81 -2.01 -25.22
CA LEU A 44 -3.93 -2.62 -25.93
C LEU A 44 -4.96 -1.57 -26.37
N PRO A 45 -5.52 -1.67 -27.59
CA PRO A 45 -6.46 -0.69 -28.14
C PRO A 45 -7.88 -0.85 -27.56
N PHE A 46 -8.03 -0.81 -26.23
CA PHE A 46 -9.32 -0.82 -25.57
C PHE A 46 -9.95 0.58 -25.50
N ALA A 47 -11.22 0.64 -25.10
CA ALA A 47 -11.90 1.89 -24.83
C ALA A 47 -11.18 2.66 -23.69
N LYS A 48 -10.88 3.94 -23.92
CA LYS A 48 -10.12 4.80 -22.98
C LYS A 48 -10.71 4.80 -21.56
N TRP A 49 -12.04 4.81 -21.44
CA TRP A 49 -12.73 4.76 -20.15
C TRP A 49 -12.42 3.47 -19.37
N VAL A 50 -12.41 2.32 -20.05
CA VAL A 50 -12.11 1.02 -19.42
C VAL A 50 -10.67 0.99 -18.91
N ILE A 51 -9.73 1.52 -19.70
CA ILE A 51 -8.32 1.62 -19.31
C ILE A 51 -8.20 2.51 -18.07
N VAL A 52 -8.72 3.74 -18.12
CA VAL A 52 -8.61 4.70 -17.00
C VAL A 52 -9.22 4.14 -15.72
N THR A 53 -10.43 3.58 -15.77
CA THR A 53 -11.07 2.98 -14.59
C THR A 53 -10.26 1.78 -14.07
N GLY A 54 -9.72 0.95 -14.97
CA GLY A 54 -8.84 -0.17 -14.61
C GLY A 54 -7.56 0.29 -13.92
N LEU A 55 -6.88 1.30 -14.45
CA LEU A 55 -5.65 1.87 -13.86
C LEU A 55 -5.93 2.44 -12.46
N VAL A 56 -7.04 3.16 -12.28
CA VAL A 56 -7.43 3.69 -10.97
C VAL A 56 -7.66 2.57 -9.96
N ILE A 57 -8.42 1.53 -10.34
CA ILE A 57 -8.66 0.37 -9.46
C ILE A 57 -7.34 -0.33 -9.12
N LEU A 58 -6.51 -0.62 -10.13
CA LEU A 58 -5.22 -1.28 -9.91
C LEU A 58 -4.29 -0.44 -9.02
N SER A 59 -4.31 0.89 -9.15
CA SER A 59 -3.54 1.79 -8.30
C SER A 59 -3.99 1.73 -6.83
N VAL A 60 -5.31 1.77 -6.58
CA VAL A 60 -5.87 1.62 -5.23
C VAL A 60 -5.52 0.26 -4.64
N VAL A 61 -5.67 -0.83 -5.41
CA VAL A 61 -5.34 -2.18 -4.94
C VAL A 61 -3.85 -2.29 -4.58
N LYS A 62 -2.95 -1.77 -5.43
CA LYS A 62 -1.51 -1.77 -5.14
C LYS A 62 -1.22 -0.99 -3.86
N PHE A 63 -1.80 0.19 -3.72
CA PHE A 63 -1.65 1.01 -2.52
C PHE A 63 -2.10 0.27 -1.25
N LEU A 64 -3.27 -0.39 -1.29
CA LEU A 64 -3.76 -1.20 -0.17
C LEU A 64 -2.79 -2.33 0.18
N TYR A 65 -2.31 -3.08 -0.81
CA TYR A 65 -1.32 -4.15 -0.57
C TYR A 65 -0.04 -3.62 0.08
N VAL A 66 0.46 -2.47 -0.37
CA VAL A 66 1.65 -1.84 0.22
C VAL A 66 1.41 -1.46 1.68
N ILE A 67 0.29 -0.81 2.01
CA ILE A 67 0.04 -0.38 3.41
C ILE A 67 -0.26 -1.57 4.33
N PHE A 68 -0.96 -2.60 3.85
CA PHE A 68 -1.32 -3.75 4.67
C PHE A 68 -0.12 -4.66 4.94
N TYR A 69 0.71 -4.90 3.92
CA TYR A 69 1.83 -5.83 4.02
C TYR A 69 3.15 -5.11 4.27
N PHE A 70 3.57 -4.16 3.43
CA PHE A 70 4.86 -3.50 3.57
C PHE A 70 4.94 -2.51 4.74
N MET A 71 3.84 -1.84 5.11
CA MET A 71 3.79 -1.01 6.32
C MET A 71 3.39 -1.77 7.58
N HIS A 72 3.46 -3.12 7.55
CA HIS A 72 3.25 -3.98 8.71
C HIS A 72 1.86 -3.95 9.37
N LEU A 73 0.87 -3.17 8.89
CA LEU A 73 -0.45 -3.03 9.53
C LEU A 73 -1.17 -4.37 9.79
N ARG A 74 -0.88 -5.41 9.00
CA ARG A 74 -1.38 -6.78 9.21
C ARG A 74 -0.91 -7.43 10.52
N TRP A 75 0.31 -7.10 10.98
CA TRP A 75 0.96 -7.63 12.19
C TRP A 75 1.18 -6.60 13.29
N ASP A 76 0.95 -5.31 13.00
CA ASP A 76 1.09 -4.22 13.95
C ASP A 76 -0.17 -3.99 14.80
N LYS A 77 -0.04 -3.18 15.86
CA LYS A 77 -1.20 -2.84 16.71
C LYS A 77 -2.24 -2.03 15.91
N PRO A 78 -3.55 -2.23 16.18
CA PRO A 78 -4.63 -1.52 15.47
C PRO A 78 -4.55 0.02 15.61
N PHE A 79 -3.81 0.52 16.60
CA PHE A 79 -3.50 1.93 16.76
C PHE A 79 -2.74 2.53 15.55
N CYS A 80 -1.75 1.82 15.00
CA CYS A 80 -1.02 2.28 13.81
C CYS A 80 -1.95 2.38 12.59
N THR A 81 -2.87 1.42 12.44
CA THR A 81 -3.90 1.45 11.38
C THR A 81 -4.81 2.66 11.52
N ILE A 82 -5.29 2.95 12.73
CA ILE A 82 -6.17 4.11 12.98
C ILE A 82 -5.45 5.42 12.65
N LEU A 83 -4.19 5.58 13.08
CA LEU A 83 -3.42 6.79 12.83
C LEU A 83 -3.18 7.01 11.32
N PHE A 84 -2.87 5.93 10.59
CA PHE A 84 -2.74 5.96 9.14
C PHE A 84 -4.05 6.36 8.44
N PHE A 85 -5.19 5.78 8.85
CA PHE A 85 -6.49 6.11 8.29
C PHE A 85 -6.91 7.56 8.56
N ILE A 86 -6.63 8.08 9.75
CA ILE A 86 -6.85 9.50 10.07
C ILE A 86 -6.03 10.38 9.11
N GLY A 87 -4.76 10.05 8.89
CA GLY A 87 -3.91 10.76 7.92
C GLY A 87 -4.44 10.67 6.48
N LEU A 88 -4.92 9.51 6.06
CA LEU A 88 -5.51 9.29 4.73
C LEU A 88 -6.80 10.10 4.53
N VAL A 89 -7.68 10.11 5.53
CA VAL A 89 -8.93 10.90 5.51
C VAL A 89 -8.61 12.40 5.52
N LEU A 90 -7.67 12.85 6.34
CA LEU A 90 -7.25 14.26 6.36
C LEU A 90 -6.63 14.67 5.01
N SER A 91 -5.76 13.85 4.42
CA SER A 91 -5.15 14.13 3.12
C SER A 91 -6.19 14.20 2.01
N ALA A 92 -7.06 13.18 1.89
CA ALA A 92 -8.13 13.15 0.90
C ALA A 92 -9.12 14.30 1.10
N GLY A 93 -9.50 14.59 2.35
CA GLY A 93 -10.36 15.71 2.71
C GLY A 93 -9.74 17.06 2.38
N THR A 94 -8.44 17.23 2.57
CA THR A 94 -7.73 18.47 2.22
C THR A 94 -7.71 18.68 0.71
N VAL A 95 -7.36 17.64 -0.07
CA VAL A 95 -7.41 17.71 -1.54
C VAL A 95 -8.83 18.02 -2.02
N TRP A 96 -9.83 17.35 -1.44
CA TRP A 96 -11.23 17.60 -1.77
C TRP A 96 -11.66 19.03 -1.45
N ALA A 97 -11.28 19.56 -0.28
CA ALA A 97 -11.58 20.93 0.12
C ALA A 97 -10.92 21.95 -0.82
N LEU A 98 -9.68 21.71 -1.23
CA LEU A 98 -8.99 22.55 -2.21
C LEU A 98 -9.69 22.52 -3.57
N LEU A 99 -10.08 21.34 -4.05
CA LEU A 99 -10.85 21.21 -5.29
C LEU A 99 -12.21 21.93 -5.20
N ALA A 100 -12.88 21.86 -4.05
CA ALA A 100 -14.12 22.56 -3.81
C ALA A 100 -13.93 24.08 -3.84
N ILE A 101 -12.88 24.61 -3.19
CA ILE A 101 -12.51 26.04 -3.23
C ILE A 101 -12.24 26.49 -4.67
N PHE A 102 -11.40 25.78 -5.42
CA PHE A 102 -11.04 26.17 -6.78
C PHE A 102 -12.18 25.98 -7.79
N SER A 103 -13.18 25.15 -7.47
CA SER A 103 -14.37 24.97 -8.30
C SER A 103 -15.42 26.07 -8.09
N VAL A 104 -15.26 26.94 -7.08
CA VAL A 104 -16.13 28.10 -6.89
C VAL A 104 -15.82 29.15 -7.96
N LYS A 105 -16.88 29.64 -8.61
CA LYS A 105 -16.85 30.57 -9.75
C LYS A 105 -16.13 31.90 -9.45
N ASP A 106 -16.00 32.26 -8.18
CA ASP A 106 -15.31 33.47 -7.71
C ASP A 106 -13.77 33.40 -7.90
N SER A 107 -13.24 32.23 -8.29
CA SER A 107 -11.83 32.03 -8.65
C SER A 107 -11.48 32.47 -10.08
N LEU A 108 -12.47 32.88 -10.89
CA LEU A 108 -12.22 33.35 -12.25
C LEU A 108 -11.42 34.67 -12.22
N PRO A 109 -10.29 34.79 -12.94
CA PRO A 109 -9.67 36.08 -13.15
C PRO A 109 -10.68 36.99 -13.87
N LEU A 110 -10.87 38.20 -13.35
CA LEU A 110 -11.70 39.22 -14.00
C LEU A 110 -11.20 39.40 -15.43
N GLN A 111 -12.07 39.13 -16.40
CA GLN A 111 -11.82 39.48 -17.80
C GLN A 111 -11.90 41.01 -17.91
N THR A 112 -10.75 41.67 -17.78
CA THR A 112 -10.52 43.00 -18.39
C THR A 112 -10.26 42.84 -19.88
#